data_AF-A0A402AJ62-F1
#
_entry.id   AF-A0A402AJ62-F1
#
_cell.length_a   1.000
_cell.length_b   1.000
_cell.length_c   1.000
_cell.angle_alpha   90.00
_cell.angle_beta   90.00
_cell.angle_gamma   90.00
#
_symmetry.space_group_name_H-M   'P 1'
#
loop_
_entity.id
_entity.type
_entity.pdbx_description
1 polymer ?
#
loop_
_entity_poly.entity_id
_entity_poly.type
_entity_poly.pdbx_seq_one_letter_code
_entity_poly.pdbx_strand_id
1 'polypeptide(L)'
;MVTQLGSCRFKFEHASEQNAATSHSNTSTPVAEPAAAPPPQPPIAHPPAITHQHTDPLRRLPQPHPITNPGFPLSSGTSKQQTDPYQAPIPAISMQRVPQRRFSNNENSLRLLEQQRLTRQHRQVFLLIDNRRSPLELARLTSRRLDELYVILTDLERAGLIFL
;
A
#
# COMPACT_ATOMS: atom_id res chain seq x y z
N MET A 1 -33.44 4.57 6.53
CA MET A 1 -32.30 3.73 6.93
C MET A 1 -31.03 4.47 6.56
N VAL A 2 -30.31 5.05 7.53
CA VAL A 2 -29.14 5.89 7.28
C VAL A 2 -27.96 5.29 8.04
N THR A 3 -26.98 4.74 7.31
CA THR A 3 -25.75 4.18 7.85
C THR A 3 -24.78 5.32 8.18
N GLN A 4 -24.61 5.61 9.47
CA GLN A 4 -23.68 6.63 9.94
C GLN A 4 -22.30 6.00 10.17
N LEU A 5 -21.39 6.20 9.21
CA LEU A 5 -20.00 5.76 9.28
C LEU A 5 -19.24 6.61 10.31
N GLY A 6 -18.78 5.96 11.39
CA GLY A 6 -18.07 6.59 12.50
C GLY A 6 -16.77 7.28 12.06
N SER A 7 -16.55 8.49 12.54
CA SER A 7 -15.35 9.30 12.30
C SER A 7 -14.21 8.83 13.20
N CYS A 8 -13.23 8.13 12.65
CA CYS A 8 -11.98 7.82 13.34
C CYS A 8 -11.08 9.06 13.32
N ARG A 9 -11.08 9.83 14.41
CA ARG A 9 -10.16 10.96 14.61
C ARG A 9 -8.85 10.45 15.22
N PHE A 10 -7.88 10.09 14.37
CA PHE A 10 -6.51 9.83 14.82
C PHE A 10 -5.83 11.17 15.17
N LYS A 11 -5.35 11.30 16.40
CA LYS A 11 -4.45 12.39 16.80
C LYS A 11 -3.01 11.88 16.68
N PHE A 12 -2.20 12.50 15.84
CA PHE A 12 -0.76 12.33 15.83
C PHE A 12 -0.16 13.38 16.78
N GLU A 13 0.44 12.93 17.87
CA GLU A 13 1.39 13.76 18.63
C GLU A 13 2.74 13.73 17.91
N HIS A 14 3.20 14.88 17.46
CA HIS A 14 4.57 15.05 16.98
C HIS A 14 5.50 15.09 18.19
N ALA A 15 6.27 14.03 18.40
CA ALA A 15 7.44 14.08 19.27
C ALA A 15 8.50 14.95 18.58
N SER A 16 8.56 16.22 18.95
CA SER A 16 9.67 17.10 18.58
C SER A 16 10.88 16.73 19.44
N GLU A 17 11.83 16.00 18.86
CA GLU A 17 13.20 15.95 19.37
C GLU A 17 13.83 17.33 19.21
N GLN A 18 13.82 18.06 20.32
CA GLN A 18 14.35 19.40 20.47
C GLN A 18 15.84 19.30 20.78
N ASN A 19 16.69 19.69 19.83
CA ASN A 19 18.12 19.84 20.04
C ASN A 19 18.52 21.32 19.85
N ALA A 20 19.15 21.86 20.89
CA ALA A 20 19.92 23.11 21.00
C ALA A 20 19.19 24.48 20.98
N ALA A 21 19.01 25.01 22.20
CA ALA A 21 19.44 26.32 22.67
C ALA A 21 19.05 27.59 21.89
N THR A 22 18.15 28.41 22.46
CA THR A 22 18.37 29.85 22.70
C THR A 22 17.41 30.31 23.81
N SER A 23 17.98 30.81 24.91
CA SER A 23 17.26 31.37 26.05
C SER A 23 16.73 32.77 25.73
N HIS A 24 15.41 32.98 25.75
CA HIS A 24 14.84 34.32 25.99
C HIS A 24 13.56 34.21 26.85
N SER A 25 13.68 34.79 28.04
CA SER A 25 12.64 35.09 29.01
C SER A 25 11.60 36.08 28.47
N ASN A 26 10.31 35.87 28.78
CA ASN A 26 9.28 36.89 29.09
C ASN A 26 7.98 36.15 29.50
N THR A 27 7.65 36.07 30.79
CA THR A 27 6.86 37.03 31.59
C THR A 27 5.34 37.00 31.29
N SER A 28 4.64 36.31 32.20
CA SER A 28 3.30 36.56 32.80
C SER A 28 2.09 36.90 31.93
N THR A 29 0.97 36.18 32.15
CA THR A 29 -0.21 36.66 32.94
C THR A 29 -1.26 35.53 33.03
N PRO A 30 -1.80 35.19 34.22
CA PRO A 30 -2.98 34.35 34.35
C PRO A 30 -4.25 35.23 34.42
N VAL A 31 -5.23 34.98 33.54
CA VAL A 31 -6.60 35.49 33.69
C VAL A 31 -7.49 34.29 33.93
N ALA A 32 -8.09 34.26 35.12
CA ALA A 32 -9.06 33.27 35.54
C ALA A 32 -10.39 33.49 34.81
N GLU A 33 -10.84 32.45 34.08
CA GLU A 33 -12.14 32.42 33.43
C GLU A 33 -13.11 31.56 34.26
N PRO A 34 -14.31 32.06 34.60
CA PRO A 34 -15.23 31.39 35.51
C PRO A 34 -15.85 30.13 34.90
N ALA A 35 -15.87 29.08 35.72
CA ALA A 35 -16.40 27.75 35.43
C ALA A 35 -17.87 27.77 34.98
N ALA A 36 -18.11 27.43 33.71
CA ALA A 36 -19.42 27.02 33.23
C ALA A 36 -19.65 25.53 33.59
N ALA A 37 -20.80 25.26 34.21
CA ALA A 37 -21.20 23.95 34.69
C ALA A 37 -21.24 22.87 33.58
N PRO A 38 -20.84 21.62 33.87
CA PRO A 38 -20.98 20.52 32.92
C PRO A 38 -22.47 20.11 32.77
N PRO A 39 -22.93 19.79 31.55
CA PRO A 39 -24.28 19.29 31.32
C PRO A 39 -24.48 17.88 31.91
N PRO A 40 -25.72 17.49 32.27
CA PRO A 40 -26.03 16.21 32.89
C PRO A 40 -25.71 15.03 31.96
N GLN A 41 -24.97 14.06 32.50
CA GLN A 41 -24.63 12.81 31.80
C GLN A 41 -25.86 11.88 31.73
N PRO A 42 -26.17 11.27 30.57
CA PRO A 42 -27.22 10.26 30.47
C PRO A 42 -26.78 8.92 31.10
N PRO A 43 -27.74 8.09 31.56
CA PRO A 43 -27.46 6.85 32.28
C PRO A 43 -26.73 5.83 31.41
N ILE A 44 -25.65 5.27 31.95
CA ILE A 44 -24.85 4.20 31.36
C ILE A 44 -25.67 2.90 31.45
N ALA A 45 -26.30 2.52 30.33
CA ALA A 45 -26.87 1.18 30.18
C ALA A 45 -25.74 0.22 29.78
N HIS A 46 -25.44 -0.74 30.65
CA HIS A 46 -24.48 -1.81 30.38
C HIS A 46 -25.08 -2.76 29.32
N PRO A 47 -24.40 -3.02 28.19
CA PRO A 47 -24.87 -4.02 27.23
C PRO A 47 -24.55 -5.45 27.70
N PRO A 48 -25.35 -6.44 27.29
CA PRO A 48 -25.17 -7.84 27.65
C PRO A 48 -23.90 -8.44 27.03
N ALA A 49 -23.25 -9.33 27.78
CA ALA A 49 -22.06 -10.07 27.35
C ALA A 49 -22.34 -10.86 26.07
N ILE A 50 -21.61 -10.55 25.00
CA ILE A 50 -21.65 -11.28 23.73
C ILE A 50 -20.59 -12.39 23.81
N THR A 51 -21.04 -13.63 23.78
CA THR A 51 -20.20 -14.83 23.68
C THR A 51 -19.50 -14.85 22.32
N HIS A 52 -18.17 -14.75 22.35
CA HIS A 52 -17.33 -14.93 21.17
C HIS A 52 -17.42 -16.39 20.69
N GLN A 53 -18.08 -16.62 19.56
CA GLN A 53 -17.97 -17.89 18.86
C GLN A 53 -16.57 -17.98 18.23
N HIS A 54 -15.71 -18.71 18.93
CA HIS A 54 -14.39 -19.15 18.51
C HIS A 54 -14.51 -20.06 17.28
N THR A 55 -14.31 -19.50 16.09
CA THR A 55 -14.16 -20.29 14.87
C THR A 55 -12.72 -20.78 14.82
N ASP A 56 -12.55 -22.07 15.11
CA ASP A 56 -11.29 -22.79 15.10
C ASP A 56 -10.77 -22.97 13.66
N PRO A 57 -9.61 -22.39 13.29
CA PRO A 57 -9.05 -22.49 11.94
C PRO A 57 -8.33 -23.83 11.66
N LEU A 58 -8.27 -24.78 12.59
CA LEU A 58 -7.44 -25.99 12.45
C LEU A 58 -8.11 -27.18 11.75
N ARG A 59 -9.35 -27.07 11.27
CA ARG A 59 -10.08 -28.21 10.69
C ARG A 59 -9.95 -28.36 9.18
N ARG A 60 -8.74 -28.41 8.63
CA ARG A 60 -8.49 -28.99 7.29
C ARG A 60 -7.16 -29.75 7.25
N LEU A 61 -7.23 -31.05 7.54
CA LEU A 61 -6.17 -31.99 7.17
C LEU A 61 -6.11 -32.11 5.63
N PRO A 62 -4.91 -32.05 5.02
CA PRO A 62 -4.74 -32.47 3.63
C PRO A 62 -4.76 -34.00 3.54
N GLN A 63 -5.66 -34.52 2.72
CA GLN A 63 -5.70 -35.93 2.31
C GLN A 63 -4.62 -36.15 1.23
N PRO A 64 -3.67 -37.08 1.38
CA PRO A 64 -2.73 -37.40 0.33
C PRO A 64 -3.36 -38.42 -0.63
N HIS A 65 -3.73 -37.97 -1.83
CA HIS A 65 -4.04 -38.89 -2.94
C HIS A 65 -2.76 -39.13 -3.75
N PRO A 66 -2.35 -40.39 -3.99
CA PRO A 66 -1.29 -40.68 -4.94
C PRO A 66 -1.83 -40.50 -6.37
N ILE A 67 -1.51 -39.38 -7.01
CA ILE A 67 -1.75 -39.19 -8.44
C ILE A 67 -0.61 -39.88 -9.20
N THR A 68 -0.85 -41.14 -9.55
CA THR A 68 -0.10 -41.86 -10.58
C THR A 68 -0.44 -41.25 -11.94
N ASN A 69 0.41 -40.37 -12.46
CA ASN A 69 0.35 -39.95 -13.87
C ASN A 69 1.36 -40.78 -14.67
N PRO A 70 0.91 -41.70 -15.55
CA PRO A 70 1.80 -42.35 -16.51
C PRO A 70 2.30 -41.31 -17.52
N GLY A 71 3.57 -41.45 -17.90
CA GLY A 71 4.33 -40.45 -18.63
C GLY A 71 3.69 -40.00 -19.95
N PHE A 72 3.65 -38.69 -20.13
CA PHE A 72 3.53 -38.08 -21.44
C PHE A 72 4.92 -37.98 -22.07
N PRO A 73 5.10 -38.43 -23.33
CA PRO A 73 6.38 -38.29 -24.01
C PRO A 73 6.71 -36.80 -24.20
N LEU A 74 7.95 -36.47 -23.87
CA LEU A 74 8.64 -35.22 -24.19
C LEU A 74 8.69 -35.03 -25.71
N SER A 75 7.59 -34.58 -26.32
CA SER A 75 7.63 -34.01 -27.66
C SER A 75 8.18 -32.60 -27.55
N SER A 76 9.50 -32.51 -27.69
CA SER A 76 10.29 -31.35 -28.06
C SER A 76 9.84 -30.82 -29.43
N GLY A 77 8.62 -30.29 -29.48
CA GLY A 77 8.11 -29.53 -30.60
C GLY A 77 8.71 -28.14 -30.58
N THR A 78 9.80 -27.94 -31.32
CA THR A 78 10.24 -26.62 -31.77
C THR A 78 9.11 -26.06 -32.63
N SER A 79 8.15 -25.38 -32.01
CA SER A 79 7.10 -24.64 -32.70
C SER A 79 7.79 -23.59 -33.54
N LYS A 80 7.86 -23.83 -34.85
CA LYS A 80 8.23 -22.81 -35.83
C LYS A 80 7.17 -21.73 -35.71
N GLN A 81 7.53 -20.64 -35.04
CA GLN A 81 6.73 -19.43 -34.96
C GLN A 81 6.28 -19.07 -36.38
N GLN A 82 5.02 -19.37 -36.67
CA GLN A 82 4.30 -18.81 -37.79
C GLN A 82 4.09 -17.34 -37.45
N THR A 83 5.10 -16.53 -37.76
CA THR A 83 5.04 -15.07 -37.63
C THR A 83 4.05 -14.57 -38.66
N ASP A 84 2.91 -14.10 -38.19
CA ASP A 84 1.95 -13.33 -38.99
C ASP A 84 2.68 -12.10 -39.58
N PRO A 85 2.71 -11.91 -40.90
CA PRO A 85 3.41 -10.78 -41.54
C PRO A 85 2.81 -9.41 -41.20
N TYR A 86 1.64 -9.35 -40.56
CA TYR A 86 1.05 -8.13 -40.03
C TYR A 86 1.32 -7.90 -38.54
N GLN A 87 2.06 -8.80 -37.88
CA GLN A 87 2.47 -8.60 -36.51
C GLN A 87 3.63 -7.61 -36.48
N ALA A 88 3.29 -6.33 -36.39
CA ALA A 88 4.27 -5.26 -36.17
C ALA A 88 5.15 -5.66 -34.97
N PRO A 89 6.49 -5.65 -35.12
CA PRO A 89 7.38 -6.00 -34.02
C PRO A 89 7.13 -5.05 -32.86
N ILE A 90 6.50 -5.57 -31.81
CA ILE A 90 6.31 -4.84 -30.57
C ILE A 90 7.72 -4.66 -29.98
N PRO A 91 8.21 -3.42 -29.76
CA PRO A 91 9.55 -3.20 -29.26
C PRO A 91 9.66 -3.78 -27.84
N ALA A 92 10.27 -4.95 -27.71
CA ALA A 92 10.41 -5.70 -26.46
C ALA A 92 11.46 -5.12 -25.48
N ILE A 93 11.93 -3.89 -25.70
CA ILE A 93 13.26 -3.45 -25.22
C ILE A 93 13.22 -2.59 -23.94
N SER A 94 12.06 -2.16 -23.45
CA SER A 94 11.97 -1.29 -22.25
C SER A 94 11.49 -1.99 -20.97
N MET A 95 11.02 -3.23 -21.06
CA MET A 95 10.24 -3.87 -19.98
C MET A 95 11.07 -4.46 -18.83
N GLN A 96 12.39 -4.50 -18.97
CA GLN A 96 13.32 -5.07 -17.97
C GLN A 96 14.03 -4.04 -17.11
N ARG A 97 13.82 -2.74 -17.33
CA ARG A 97 14.51 -1.74 -16.52
C ARG A 97 13.99 -1.75 -15.09
N VAL A 98 14.94 -1.62 -14.16
CA VAL A 98 14.67 -1.57 -12.73
C VAL A 98 14.16 -0.16 -12.43
N PRO A 99 12.92 -0.01 -11.91
CA PRO A 99 12.38 1.30 -11.57
C PRO A 99 13.28 2.01 -10.56
N GLN A 100 13.67 3.24 -10.86
CA GLN A 100 14.49 4.06 -9.96
C GLN A 100 13.72 5.25 -9.39
N ARG A 101 13.80 5.47 -8.07
CA ARG A 101 13.22 6.66 -7.43
C ARG A 101 14.02 7.91 -7.81
N ARG A 102 13.33 8.97 -8.25
CA ARG A 102 13.96 10.28 -8.50
C ARG A 102 14.29 11.05 -7.22
N PHE A 103 13.51 10.82 -6.17
CA PHE A 103 13.65 11.51 -4.89
C PHE A 103 14.12 10.54 -3.80
N SER A 104 15.12 10.96 -3.02
CA SER A 104 15.56 10.25 -1.82
C SER A 104 14.63 10.48 -0.63
N ASN A 105 13.93 11.62 -0.60
CA ASN A 105 13.01 11.98 0.48
C ASN A 105 11.58 11.50 0.19
N ASN A 106 11.10 10.56 1.02
CA ASN A 106 9.77 9.96 0.88
C ASN A 106 8.62 10.96 1.12
N GLU A 107 8.78 11.92 2.04
CA GLU A 107 7.71 12.85 2.43
C GLU A 107 7.26 13.73 1.26
N ASN A 108 8.23 14.28 0.52
CA ASN A 108 7.95 15.13 -0.63
C ASN A 108 7.27 14.34 -1.75
N SER A 109 7.72 13.11 -2.02
CA SER A 109 7.10 12.25 -3.02
C SER A 109 5.68 11.81 -2.62
N LEU A 110 5.42 11.56 -1.33
CA LEU A 110 4.08 11.20 -0.85
C LEU A 110 3.11 12.38 -0.98
N ARG A 111 3.56 13.62 -0.71
CA ARG A 111 2.75 14.82 -0.97
C ARG A 111 2.42 14.99 -2.45
N LEU A 112 3.39 14.75 -3.33
CA LEU A 112 3.16 14.79 -4.79
C LEU A 112 2.16 13.71 -5.24
N LEU A 113 2.27 12.49 -4.70
CA LEU A 113 1.31 11.40 -4.93
C LEU A 113 -0.12 11.81 -4.53
N GLU A 114 -0.27 12.52 -3.41
CA GLU A 114 -1.56 13.01 -2.94
C GLU A 114 -2.11 14.14 -3.81
N GLN A 115 -1.27 15.09 -4.20
CA GLN A 115 -1.64 16.19 -5.08
C GLN A 115 -2.14 15.70 -6.45
N GLN A 116 -1.51 14.66 -6.98
CA GLN A 116 -1.89 14.05 -8.26
C GLN A 116 -3.07 13.07 -8.14
N ARG A 117 -3.66 12.94 -6.94
CA ARG A 117 -4.77 12.00 -6.65
C ARG A 117 -4.44 10.56 -7.02
N LEU A 118 -3.17 10.17 -6.94
CA LEU A 118 -2.77 8.79 -7.20
C LEU A 118 -3.30 7.88 -6.09
N THR A 119 -3.78 6.71 -6.53
CA THR A 119 -4.49 5.78 -5.64
C THR A 119 -3.57 5.23 -4.55
N ARG A 120 -4.15 4.65 -3.50
CA ARG A 120 -3.40 3.97 -2.43
C ARG A 120 -2.42 2.91 -2.98
N GLN A 121 -2.76 2.29 -4.10
CA GLN A 121 -1.95 1.26 -4.74
C GLN A 121 -0.63 1.84 -5.28
N HIS A 122 -0.68 3.03 -5.91
CA HIS A 122 0.52 3.73 -6.39
C HIS A 122 1.48 4.03 -5.25
N ARG A 123 0.96 4.49 -4.11
CA ARG A 123 1.78 4.78 -2.91
C ARG A 123 2.44 3.53 -2.37
N GLN A 124 1.69 2.42 -2.30
CA GLN A 124 2.23 1.14 -1.84
C GLN A 124 3.35 0.63 -2.76
N VAL A 125 3.14 0.66 -4.09
CA VAL A 125 4.17 0.26 -5.06
C VAL A 125 5.38 1.18 -4.94
N PHE A 126 5.17 2.50 -4.87
CA PHE A 126 6.25 3.48 -4.72
C PHE A 126 7.14 3.19 -3.50
N LEU A 127 6.54 2.89 -2.34
CA LEU A 127 7.27 2.55 -1.11
C LEU A 127 8.09 1.25 -1.21
N LEU A 128 7.77 0.37 -2.15
CA LEU A 128 8.51 -0.89 -2.38
C LEU A 128 9.64 -0.76 -3.40
N ILE A 129 9.74 0.37 -4.12
CA ILE A 129 10.78 0.59 -5.14
C ILE A 129 12.09 0.95 -4.45
N ASP A 130 13.03 0.02 -4.35
CA ASP A 130 14.33 0.24 -3.69
C ASP A 130 15.51 0.34 -4.68
N ASN A 131 15.25 0.66 -5.96
CA ASN A 131 16.22 0.70 -7.06
C ASN A 131 16.94 -0.64 -7.36
N ARG A 132 16.49 -1.75 -6.76
CA ARG A 132 17.10 -3.09 -6.92
C ARG A 132 16.13 -4.15 -7.40
N ARG A 133 14.82 -3.90 -7.34
CA ARG A 133 13.78 -4.90 -7.59
C ARG A 133 13.27 -4.80 -9.00
N SER A 134 13.17 -5.94 -9.67
CA SER A 134 12.54 -6.01 -10.99
C SER A 134 11.02 -5.82 -10.87
N PRO A 135 10.33 -5.36 -11.95
CA PRO A 135 8.87 -5.29 -11.96
C PRO A 135 8.19 -6.63 -11.60
N LEU A 136 8.79 -7.75 -12.01
CA LEU A 136 8.31 -9.10 -11.69
C LEU A 136 8.34 -9.38 -10.17
N GLU A 137 9.40 -8.96 -9.48
CA GLU A 137 9.50 -9.10 -8.02
C GLU A 137 8.50 -8.19 -7.31
N LEU A 138 8.32 -6.95 -7.78
CA LEU A 138 7.31 -6.04 -7.26
C LEU A 138 5.89 -6.63 -7.43
N ALA A 139 5.62 -7.29 -8.54
CA ALA A 139 4.35 -7.98 -8.78
C ALA A 139 4.12 -9.12 -7.79
N ARG A 140 5.17 -9.93 -7.50
CA ARG A 140 5.11 -10.99 -6.48
C ARG A 140 4.88 -10.43 -5.07
N LEU A 141 5.56 -9.33 -4.71
CA LEU A 141 5.44 -8.70 -3.39
C LEU A 141 4.09 -8.04 -3.14
N THR A 142 3.47 -7.49 -4.19
CA THR A 142 2.16 -6.86 -4.11
C THR A 142 1.01 -7.83 -4.40
N SER A 143 1.32 -9.09 -4.73
CA SER A 143 0.37 -10.11 -5.18
C SER A 143 -0.50 -9.62 -6.34
N ARG A 144 0.10 -8.89 -7.29
CA ARG A 144 -0.58 -8.31 -8.46
C ARG A 144 -0.14 -8.93 -9.77
N ARG A 145 -0.99 -8.76 -10.78
CA ARG A 145 -0.64 -9.07 -12.16
C ARG A 145 0.40 -8.08 -12.67
N LEU A 146 1.31 -8.55 -13.52
CA LEU A 146 2.34 -7.71 -14.15
C LEU A 146 1.71 -6.57 -14.96
N ASP A 147 0.63 -6.84 -15.69
CA ASP A 147 -0.07 -5.85 -16.51
C ASP A 147 -0.54 -4.64 -15.68
N GLU A 148 -1.16 -4.88 -14.53
CA GLU A 148 -1.60 -3.83 -13.60
C GLU A 148 -0.41 -3.06 -13.02
N LEU A 149 0.67 -3.77 -12.69
CA LEU A 149 1.86 -3.16 -12.14
C LEU A 149 2.53 -2.24 -13.16
N TYR A 150 2.54 -2.61 -14.45
CA TYR A 150 3.04 -1.74 -15.50
C TYR A 150 2.22 -0.48 -15.68
N VAL A 151 0.88 -0.56 -15.56
CA VAL A 151 0.02 0.63 -15.57
C VAL A 151 0.41 1.56 -14.42
N ILE A 152 0.55 1.01 -13.20
CA ILE A 152 0.96 1.79 -12.02
C ILE A 152 2.35 2.41 -12.20
N LEU A 153 3.33 1.64 -12.71
CA LEU A 153 4.68 2.15 -12.95
C LEU A 153 4.70 3.25 -14.01
N THR A 154 3.90 3.10 -15.08
CA THR A 154 3.76 4.13 -16.12
C THR A 154 3.15 5.41 -15.53
N ASP A 155 2.14 5.29 -14.68
CA ASP A 155 1.53 6.44 -14.01
C ASP A 155 2.52 7.13 -13.05
N LEU A 156 3.34 6.37 -12.33
CA LEU A 156 4.41 6.90 -11.48
C LEU A 156 5.55 7.57 -12.28
N GLU A 157 5.84 7.08 -13.48
CA GLU A 157 6.81 7.69 -14.40
C GLU A 157 6.26 9.01 -14.94
N ARG A 158 5.00 9.02 -15.41
CA ARG A 158 4.30 10.23 -15.88
C ARG A 158 4.18 11.28 -14.77
N ALA A 159 4.02 10.84 -13.52
CA ALA A 159 4.05 11.69 -12.34
C ALA A 159 5.42 12.34 -12.08
N GLY A 160 6.48 11.86 -12.71
CA GLY A 160 7.85 12.31 -12.49
C GLY A 160 8.43 11.83 -11.16
N LEU A 161 7.93 10.73 -10.59
CA LEU A 161 8.39 10.18 -9.31
C LEU A 161 9.50 9.14 -9.50
N ILE A 162 9.44 8.41 -10.61
CA ILE A 162 10.39 7.36 -10.96
C ILE A 162 10.94 7.56 -12.38
N PHE A 163 11.99 6.80 -12.69
CA PHE A 163 12.50 6.60 -14.05
C PHE A 163 12.52 5.09 -14.34
N LEU A 164 12.08 4.71 -15.54
CA LEU A 164 12.19 3.35 -16.05
C LEU A 164 13.42 3.23 -16.95
#